data_AF-A0A366XF76-F1
#
_entry.id   AF-A0A366XF76-F1
#
_cell.length_a   1.000
_cell.length_b   1.000
_cell.length_c   1.000
_cell.angle_alpha   90.00
_cell.angle_beta   90.00
_cell.angle_gamma   90.00
#
_symmetry.space_group_name_H-M   'P 1'
#
loop_
_entity.id
_entity.type
_entity.pdbx_description
1 polymer ?
#
loop_
_entity_poly.entity_id
_entity_poly.type
_entity_poly.pdbx_seq_one_letter_code
_entity_poly.pdbx_strand_id
1 'polypeptide(L)'
;MEILSAATMLFLIMDPLGNLPIVLSILKHLDPKRRRMVLIRELFFALIILMVFLFAGQGILSFLHVQPETLSISGGIILFIIAIKMIFPQAGSITGLAAGDEPFIVPMAIPMIAGPSVLASLLLLSSKEPDRLFDWSIAVLLAWGATFFILMFYNFFHKLLGEKGLKAIERLMGLMLVMISTQMFLDGVKLYLG
;
A
#
# COMPACT_ATOMS: atom_id res chain seq x y z
N MET A 1 3.46 -18.20 -6.71
CA MET A 1 4.03 -17.12 -7.57
C MET A 1 5.55 -17.07 -7.42
N GLU A 2 6.30 -16.36 -8.28
CA GLU A 2 7.72 -16.04 -7.98
C GLU A 2 7.83 -14.82 -7.04
N ILE A 3 8.86 -14.82 -6.18
CA ILE A 3 9.14 -13.77 -5.18
C ILE A 3 9.14 -12.37 -5.80
N LEU A 4 9.69 -12.23 -7.00
CA LEU A 4 9.79 -10.94 -7.69
C LEU A 4 8.42 -10.41 -8.13
N SER A 5 7.53 -11.30 -8.59
CA SER A 5 6.16 -10.93 -8.97
C SER A 5 5.35 -10.49 -7.75
N ALA A 6 5.51 -11.22 -6.64
CA ALA A 6 4.94 -10.88 -5.35
C ALA A 6 5.40 -9.51 -4.83
N ALA A 7 6.71 -9.29 -4.86
CA ALA A 7 7.32 -8.03 -4.43
C ALA A 7 6.85 -6.86 -5.30
N THR A 8 6.75 -7.07 -6.62
CA THR A 8 6.25 -6.06 -7.55
C THR A 8 4.78 -5.74 -7.29
N MET A 9 3.95 -6.76 -7.08
CA MET A 9 2.53 -6.58 -6.75
C MET A 9 2.36 -5.82 -5.42
N LEU A 10 3.06 -6.24 -4.36
CA LEU A 10 3.03 -5.56 -3.07
C LEU A 10 3.56 -4.13 -3.16
N PHE A 11 4.62 -3.89 -3.92
CA PHE A 11 5.17 -2.56 -4.17
C PHE A 11 4.17 -1.65 -4.89
N LEU A 12 3.51 -2.17 -5.93
CA LEU A 12 2.46 -1.43 -6.64
C LEU A 12 1.31 -1.09 -5.69
N ILE A 13 0.90 -2.03 -4.84
CA ILE A 13 -0.21 -1.87 -3.89
C ILE A 13 0.13 -0.91 -2.73
N MET A 14 1.39 -0.91 -2.26
CA MET A 14 1.87 0.05 -1.25
C MET A 14 1.88 1.50 -1.76
N ASP A 15 1.83 1.68 -3.09
CA ASP A 15 1.78 2.96 -3.79
C ASP A 15 2.72 4.03 -3.20
N PRO A 16 4.04 3.79 -3.19
CA PRO A 16 5.00 4.74 -2.64
C PRO A 16 5.03 6.07 -3.38
N LEU A 17 4.63 6.09 -4.66
CA LEU A 17 4.68 7.27 -5.51
C LEU A 17 3.42 8.14 -5.39
N GLY A 18 2.21 7.57 -5.33
CA GLY A 18 0.98 8.33 -5.07
C GLY A 18 0.87 8.80 -3.62
N ASN A 19 1.45 8.07 -2.66
CA ASN A 19 1.57 8.55 -1.28
C ASN A 19 2.60 9.68 -1.13
N LEU A 20 3.51 9.87 -2.09
CA LEU A 20 4.62 10.80 -2.00
C LEU A 20 4.12 12.25 -1.81
N PRO A 21 3.24 12.84 -2.66
CA PRO A 21 2.71 14.19 -2.46
C PRO A 21 2.01 14.41 -1.12
N ILE A 22 1.27 13.41 -0.64
CA ILE A 22 0.49 13.48 0.61
C ILE A 22 1.45 13.49 1.79
N VAL A 23 2.39 12.55 1.82
CA VAL A 23 3.50 12.50 2.76
C VAL A 23 4.26 13.83 2.71
N LEU A 24 4.49 14.40 1.52
CA LEU A 24 5.20 15.66 1.42
C LEU A 24 4.44 16.85 2.01
N SER A 25 3.12 16.87 1.82
CA SER A 25 2.24 17.90 2.33
C SER A 25 2.18 17.88 3.86
N ILE A 26 1.99 16.70 4.45
CA ILE A 26 1.91 16.52 5.91
C ILE A 26 3.25 16.88 6.58
N LEU A 27 4.38 16.47 5.99
CA LEU A 27 5.71 16.72 6.53
C LEU A 27 6.29 18.09 6.13
N LYS A 28 5.53 18.95 5.44
CA LYS A 28 5.98 20.28 5.00
C LYS A 28 6.28 21.23 6.17
N HIS A 29 5.61 21.02 7.30
CA HIS A 29 5.74 21.85 8.50
C HIS A 29 6.88 21.42 9.44
N LEU A 30 7.56 20.32 9.14
CA LEU A 30 8.62 19.77 9.96
C LEU A 30 10.00 20.05 9.37
N ASP A 31 10.97 20.29 10.26
CA ASP A 31 12.37 20.46 9.88
C ASP A 31 12.88 19.25 9.08
N PRO A 32 13.73 19.43 8.04
CA PRO A 32 14.16 18.35 7.15
C PRO A 32 14.79 17.16 7.87
N LYS A 33 15.50 17.41 8.98
CA LYS A 33 16.09 16.37 9.83
C LYS A 33 15.03 15.57 10.59
N ARG A 34 14.04 16.26 11.17
CA ARG A 34 12.95 15.65 11.95
C ARG A 34 11.96 14.91 11.05
N ARG A 35 11.72 15.44 9.85
CA ARG A 35 10.95 14.82 8.78
C ARG A 35 11.46 13.42 8.40
N ARG A 36 12.77 13.27 8.19
CA ARG A 36 13.36 11.96 7.88
C ARG A 36 13.20 10.97 9.03
N MET A 37 13.37 11.44 10.27
CA MET A 37 13.23 10.59 11.46
C MET A 37 11.79 10.09 11.64
N VAL A 38 10.80 10.97 11.43
CA VAL A 38 9.37 10.59 11.47
C VAL A 38 9.05 9.61 10.34
N LEU A 39 9.51 9.87 9.12
CA LEU A 39 9.30 8.95 7.99
C LEU A 39 9.84 7.55 8.25
N ILE A 40 11.10 7.46 8.71
CA ILE A 40 11.74 6.17 9.03
C ILE A 40 10.94 5.44 10.12
N ARG A 41 10.49 6.16 11.14
CA ARG A 41 9.68 5.60 12.24
C ARG A 41 8.35 5.05 11.73
N GLU A 42 7.62 5.80 10.91
CA GLU A 42 6.34 5.36 10.33
C GLU A 42 6.53 4.17 9.38
N LEU A 43 7.57 4.19 8.54
CA LEU A 43 7.93 3.08 7.67
C LEU A 43 8.26 1.81 8.48
N PHE A 44 8.96 1.96 9.60
CA PHE A 44 9.27 0.84 10.48
C PHE A 44 8.03 0.27 11.16
N PHE A 45 7.10 1.12 11.62
CA PHE A 45 5.81 0.66 12.13
C PHE A 45 5.00 -0.07 11.07
N ALA A 46 4.95 0.47 9.84
CA ALA A 46 4.29 -0.21 8.73
C ALA A 46 4.91 -1.59 8.48
N LEU A 47 6.24 -1.72 8.45
CA LEU A 47 6.92 -3.01 8.30
C LEU A 47 6.51 -4.01 9.38
N ILE A 48 6.49 -3.59 10.65
CA ILE A 48 6.06 -4.45 11.76
C ILE A 48 4.63 -4.92 11.55
N ILE A 49 3.71 -4.01 11.20
CA ILE A 49 2.30 -4.35 10.96
C ILE A 49 2.19 -5.35 9.80
N LEU A 50 2.87 -5.10 8.68
CA LEU A 50 2.84 -5.98 7.51
C LEU A 50 3.36 -7.38 7.85
N MET A 51 4.45 -7.48 8.62
CA MET A 51 5.00 -8.74 9.08
C MET A 51 4.02 -9.46 10.03
N VAL A 52 3.46 -8.75 11.01
CA VAL A 52 2.46 -9.32 11.93
C VAL A 52 1.26 -9.87 11.15
N PHE A 53 0.71 -9.14 10.18
CA PHE A 53 -0.41 -9.61 9.38
C PHE A 53 -0.05 -10.77 8.44
N LEU A 54 1.18 -10.79 7.91
CA LEU A 54 1.66 -11.90 7.09
C LEU A 54 1.68 -13.20 7.89
N PHE A 55 2.23 -13.19 9.10
CA PHE A 55 2.29 -14.37 9.99
C PHE A 55 0.95 -14.68 10.66
N ALA A 56 0.17 -13.67 11.02
CA ALA A 56 -1.13 -13.84 11.67
C ALA A 56 -2.26 -14.12 10.68
N GLY A 57 -2.00 -14.12 9.37
CA GLY A 57 -3.06 -14.07 8.37
C GLY A 57 -4.06 -15.22 8.43
N GLN A 58 -3.57 -16.46 8.60
CA GLN A 58 -4.45 -17.62 8.79
C GLN A 58 -5.20 -17.59 10.12
N GLY A 59 -4.56 -17.09 11.19
CA GLY A 59 -5.18 -16.92 12.50
C GLY A 59 -6.30 -15.89 12.50
N ILE A 60 -6.10 -14.77 11.80
CA ILE A 60 -7.10 -13.71 11.65
C ILE A 60 -8.28 -14.20 10.81
N LEU A 61 -8.01 -14.86 9.67
CA LEU A 61 -9.05 -15.36 8.78
C LEU A 61 -9.92 -16.44 9.46
N SER A 62 -9.29 -17.36 10.18
CA SER A 62 -10.01 -18.38 10.95
C SER A 62 -10.81 -17.79 12.10
N PHE A 63 -10.27 -16.81 12.84
CA PHE A 63 -11.00 -16.11 13.90
C PHE A 63 -12.24 -15.37 13.36
N LEU A 64 -12.08 -14.64 12.27
CA LEU A 64 -13.17 -13.88 11.65
C LEU A 64 -14.11 -14.75 10.79
N HIS A 65 -13.82 -16.05 10.63
CA HIS A 65 -14.54 -16.97 9.74
C HIS A 65 -14.67 -16.42 8.30
N VAL A 66 -13.65 -15.68 7.86
CA VAL A 66 -13.63 -15.06 6.52
C VAL A 66 -12.95 -16.01 5.55
N GLN A 67 -13.68 -16.30 4.50
CA GLN A 67 -13.26 -17.10 3.37
C GLN A 67 -12.22 -16.34 2.51
N PRO A 68 -11.14 -17.00 2.03
CA PRO A 68 -10.13 -16.36 1.17
C PRO A 68 -10.71 -15.68 -0.08
N GLU A 69 -11.82 -16.20 -0.58
CA GLU A 69 -12.62 -15.68 -1.70
C GLU A 69 -13.18 -14.30 -1.37
N THR A 70 -13.79 -14.18 -0.20
CA THR A 70 -14.38 -12.92 0.30
C THR A 70 -13.31 -11.87 0.48
N LEU A 71 -12.14 -12.27 0.97
CA LEU A 71 -10.99 -11.40 1.11
C LEU A 71 -10.45 -10.93 -0.25
N SER A 72 -10.35 -11.83 -1.24
CA SER A 72 -9.89 -11.49 -2.59
C SER A 72 -10.82 -10.48 -3.27
N ILE A 73 -12.14 -10.69 -3.17
CA ILE A 73 -13.17 -9.80 -3.71
C ILE A 73 -13.10 -8.44 -3.00
N SER A 74 -13.08 -8.43 -1.67
CA SER A 74 -13.05 -7.20 -0.87
C SER A 74 -11.77 -6.40 -1.08
N GLY A 75 -10.61 -7.06 -1.08
CA GLY A 75 -9.31 -6.46 -1.39
C GLY A 75 -9.26 -5.90 -2.81
N GLY A 76 -9.81 -6.62 -3.78
CA GLY A 76 -9.97 -6.15 -5.16
C GLY A 76 -10.81 -4.88 -5.25
N ILE A 77 -11.97 -4.82 -4.57
CA ILE A 77 -12.84 -3.64 -4.56
C ILE A 77 -12.13 -2.41 -3.96
N ILE A 78 -11.46 -2.57 -2.81
CA ILE A 78 -10.75 -1.46 -2.17
C ILE A 78 -9.60 -0.98 -3.06
N LEU A 79 -8.82 -1.90 -3.64
CA LEU A 79 -7.76 -1.57 -4.60
C LEU A 79 -8.30 -0.83 -5.81
N PHE A 80 -9.45 -1.25 -6.35
CA PHE A 80 -10.09 -0.60 -7.49
C PHE A 80 -10.47 0.86 -7.16
N ILE A 81 -11.05 1.10 -5.97
CA ILE A 81 -11.41 2.45 -5.53
C ILE A 81 -10.16 3.35 -5.40
N ILE A 82 -9.07 2.82 -4.83
CA ILE A 82 -7.80 3.57 -4.72
C ILE A 82 -7.24 3.87 -6.11
N ALA A 83 -7.22 2.88 -7.00
CA ALA A 83 -6.73 3.02 -8.36
C ALA A 83 -7.51 4.11 -9.14
N ILE A 84 -8.83 4.15 -9.01
CA ILE A 84 -9.68 5.19 -9.61
C ILE A 84 -9.33 6.57 -9.04
N LYS A 85 -9.12 6.70 -7.73
CA LYS A 85 -8.69 7.96 -7.10
C LYS A 85 -7.32 8.45 -7.61
N MET A 86 -6.40 7.54 -7.92
CA MET A 86 -5.08 7.87 -8.49
C MET A 86 -5.17 8.32 -9.96
N ILE A 87 -6.03 7.67 -10.76
CA ILE A 87 -6.23 8.04 -12.16
C ILE A 87 -6.94 9.39 -12.26
N PHE A 88 -7.96 9.60 -11.42
CA PHE A 88 -8.80 10.80 -11.38
C PHE A 88 -8.68 11.50 -10.03
N PRO A 89 -7.54 12.16 -9.75
CA PRO A 89 -7.36 12.87 -8.49
C PRO A 89 -8.35 14.05 -8.44
N GLN A 90 -9.28 14.00 -7.50
CA GLN A 90 -10.18 15.11 -7.22
C GLN A 90 -9.39 16.25 -6.58
N ALA A 91 -9.57 17.46 -7.09
CA ALA A 91 -9.02 18.66 -6.45
C ALA A 91 -9.74 18.88 -5.11
N GLY A 92 -9.17 18.37 -4.01
CA GLY A 92 -9.56 18.74 -2.65
C GLY A 92 -9.94 17.65 -1.65
N SER A 93 -9.75 16.34 -1.89
CA SER A 93 -10.29 15.33 -0.95
C SER A 93 -9.52 14.01 -0.82
N ILE A 94 -8.19 14.02 -0.73
CA ILE A 94 -7.46 12.78 -0.36
C ILE A 94 -7.34 12.62 1.17
N THR A 95 -7.50 13.70 1.92
CA THR A 95 -7.62 13.66 3.38
C THR A 95 -8.80 14.52 3.77
N GLY A 96 -9.77 13.98 4.49
CA GLY A 96 -10.78 14.78 5.20
C GLY A 96 -10.18 15.62 6.33
N LEU A 97 -8.96 16.13 6.15
CA LEU A 97 -8.31 17.07 7.05
C LEU A 97 -8.54 18.45 6.43
N ALA A 98 -9.46 19.19 7.05
CA ALA A 98 -9.55 20.62 6.86
C ALA A 98 -8.16 21.23 7.08
N ALA A 99 -7.79 22.18 6.22
CA ALA A 99 -6.56 22.93 6.39
C ALA A 99 -6.53 23.58 7.78
N GLY A 100 -5.68 23.10 8.68
CA GLY A 100 -5.42 23.78 9.96
C GLY A 100 -5.25 22.92 11.20
N ASP A 101 -5.70 21.66 11.22
CA ASP A 101 -5.60 20.85 12.45
C ASP A 101 -4.34 20.00 12.49
N GLU A 102 -3.55 20.18 13.56
CA GLU A 102 -2.40 19.36 13.91
C GLU A 102 -2.84 17.89 13.99
N PRO A 103 -2.18 16.94 13.30
CA PRO A 103 -2.55 15.53 13.37
C PRO A 103 -2.07 14.95 14.70
N PHE A 104 -2.79 15.26 15.77
CA PHE A 104 -2.80 14.51 17.01
C PHE A 104 -3.83 13.37 16.84
N ILE A 105 -3.36 12.13 17.01
CA ILE A 105 -4.18 10.93 17.31
C ILE A 105 -4.73 10.14 16.10
N VAL A 106 -4.04 10.08 14.95
CA VAL A 106 -4.22 8.92 14.05
C VAL A 106 -2.86 8.46 13.54
N PRO A 107 -2.41 7.24 13.85
CA PRO A 107 -1.12 6.74 13.35
C PRO A 107 -1.17 6.72 11.82
N MET A 108 -0.36 7.57 11.17
CA MET A 108 -0.24 7.68 9.71
C MET A 108 0.10 6.34 9.04
N ALA A 109 0.75 5.43 9.79
CA ALA A 109 1.04 4.06 9.39
C ALA A 109 -0.19 3.25 8.93
N ILE A 110 -1.37 3.46 9.54
CA ILE A 110 -2.53 2.56 9.39
C ILE A 110 -3.42 2.87 8.17
N PRO A 111 -3.65 4.13 7.76
CA PRO A 111 -4.41 4.37 6.52
C PRO A 111 -3.56 4.36 5.25
N MET A 112 -2.31 4.85 5.32
CA MET A 112 -1.57 5.23 4.11
C MET A 112 -0.57 4.19 3.60
N ILE A 113 0.27 3.62 4.47
CA ILE A 113 1.36 2.71 4.05
C ILE A 113 0.97 1.24 4.23
N ALA A 114 0.32 0.90 5.36
CA ALA A 114 -0.31 -0.40 5.59
C ALA A 114 -1.82 -0.32 5.32
N GLY A 115 -2.20 0.29 4.18
CA GLY A 115 -3.60 0.46 3.84
C GLY A 115 -4.35 -0.87 3.79
N PRO A 116 -5.69 -0.87 3.97
CA PRO A 116 -6.51 -2.08 3.99
C PRO A 116 -6.32 -2.97 2.75
N SER A 117 -5.93 -2.38 1.62
CA SER A 117 -5.57 -3.10 0.40
C SER A 117 -4.29 -3.94 0.52
N VAL A 118 -3.21 -3.38 1.10
CA VAL A 118 -1.95 -4.12 1.30
C VAL A 118 -2.20 -5.27 2.27
N LEU A 119 -2.98 -5.01 3.33
CA LEU A 119 -3.38 -6.03 4.30
C LEU A 119 -4.21 -7.14 3.65
N ALA A 120 -5.21 -6.79 2.84
CA ALA A 120 -6.03 -7.79 2.13
C ALA A 120 -5.19 -8.65 1.17
N SER A 121 -4.28 -8.04 0.42
CA SER A 121 -3.40 -8.79 -0.49
C SER A 121 -2.40 -9.67 0.25
N LEU A 122 -1.86 -9.22 1.39
CA LEU A 122 -0.98 -10.05 2.23
C LEU A 122 -1.72 -11.23 2.87
N LEU A 123 -2.93 -10.99 3.38
CA LEU A 123 -3.79 -12.04 3.93
C LEU A 123 -4.13 -13.08 2.86
N LEU A 124 -4.38 -12.65 1.62
CA LEU A 124 -4.65 -13.56 0.49
C LEU A 124 -3.41 -14.38 0.10
N LEU A 125 -2.24 -13.74 0.05
CA LEU A 125 -0.95 -14.41 -0.18
C LEU A 125 -0.68 -15.48 0.88
N SER A 126 -0.82 -15.10 2.15
CA SER A 126 -0.60 -15.96 3.32
C SER A 126 -1.59 -17.13 3.38
N SER A 127 -2.82 -16.92 2.88
CA SER A 127 -3.84 -17.97 2.80
C SER A 127 -3.67 -18.91 1.61
N LYS A 128 -3.18 -18.45 0.45
CA LYS A 128 -3.05 -19.28 -0.76
C LYS A 128 -1.83 -20.19 -0.75
N GLU A 129 -0.70 -19.75 -0.18
CA GLU A 129 0.54 -20.54 -0.14
C GLU A 129 1.20 -20.48 1.26
N PRO A 130 0.65 -21.20 2.26
CA PRO A 130 1.16 -21.27 3.64
C PRO A 130 2.64 -21.64 3.77
N ASP A 131 3.09 -22.57 2.93
CA ASP A 131 4.43 -23.16 3.02
C ASP A 131 5.54 -22.21 2.52
N ARG A 132 5.17 -21.06 1.97
CA ARG A 132 6.08 -20.06 1.39
C ARG A 132 6.18 -18.76 2.21
N LEU A 133 5.82 -18.79 3.49
CA LEU A 133 5.90 -17.61 4.38
C LEU A 133 7.28 -16.93 4.38
N PHE A 134 8.36 -17.70 4.23
CA PHE A 134 9.72 -17.15 4.12
C PHE A 134 9.92 -16.34 2.82
N ASP A 135 9.47 -16.88 1.68
CA ASP A 135 9.50 -16.22 0.37
C ASP A 135 8.65 -14.95 0.36
N TRP A 136 7.46 -14.99 0.99
CA TRP A 136 6.60 -13.82 1.14
C TRP A 136 7.19 -12.75 2.06
N SER A 137 7.91 -13.14 3.11
CA SER A 137 8.63 -12.20 3.99
C SER A 137 9.72 -11.46 3.21
N ILE A 138 10.45 -12.16 2.34
CA ILE A 138 11.44 -11.55 1.44
C ILE A 138 10.75 -10.60 0.45
N ALA A 139 9.60 -10.99 -0.11
CA ALA A 139 8.84 -10.12 -1.01
C ALA A 139 8.35 -8.83 -0.33
N VAL A 140 7.87 -8.93 0.91
CA VAL A 140 7.48 -7.78 1.74
C VAL A 140 8.68 -6.89 2.03
N LEU A 141 9.82 -7.46 2.41
CA LEU A 141 11.05 -6.71 2.68
C LEU A 141 11.56 -5.99 1.42
N LEU A 142 11.50 -6.62 0.25
CA LEU A 142 11.88 -6.01 -1.02
C LEU A 142 10.94 -4.85 -1.39
N ALA A 143 9.62 -5.06 -1.31
CA ALA A 143 8.62 -4.02 -1.59
C ALA A 143 8.73 -2.84 -0.62
N TRP A 144 8.92 -3.14 0.68
CA TRP A 144 9.14 -2.15 1.72
C TRP A 144 10.46 -1.40 1.51
N GLY A 145 11.55 -2.10 1.18
CA GLY A 145 12.85 -1.51 0.91
C GLY A 145 12.83 -0.55 -0.28
N ALA A 146 12.15 -0.93 -1.36
CA ALA A 146 11.94 -0.05 -2.51
C ALA A 146 11.12 1.20 -2.14
N THR A 147 10.02 1.02 -1.38
CA THR A 147 9.20 2.12 -0.86
C THR A 147 9.99 3.06 0.05
N PHE A 148 10.78 2.49 0.97
CA PHE A 148 11.68 3.22 1.86
C PHE A 148 12.69 4.05 1.07
N PHE A 149 13.32 3.46 0.06
CA PHE A 149 14.28 4.15 -0.78
C PHE A 149 13.63 5.32 -1.53
N ILE A 150 12.48 5.09 -2.17
CA ILE A 150 11.75 6.14 -2.91
C ILE A 150 11.37 7.32 -1.99
N LEU A 151 10.83 7.04 -0.81
CA LEU A 151 10.44 8.08 0.16
C LEU A 151 11.65 8.79 0.78
N MET A 152 12.78 8.10 0.97
CA MET A 152 13.99 8.73 1.50
C MET A 152 14.65 9.65 0.48
N PHE A 153 14.61 9.27 -0.79
CA PHE A 153 15.11 10.04 -1.93
C PHE A 153 14.03 10.92 -2.57
N TYR A 154 12.95 11.26 -1.85
CA TYR A 154 11.84 12.04 -2.41
C TYR A 154 12.29 13.34 -3.09
N ASN A 155 13.28 14.04 -2.52
CA ASN A 155 13.82 15.29 -3.09
C ASN A 155 14.48 15.07 -4.46
N PHE A 156 15.10 13.90 -4.64
CA PHE A 156 15.71 13.52 -5.90
C PHE A 156 14.64 13.21 -6.95
N PHE A 157 13.65 12.37 -6.61
CA PHE A 157 12.52 12.07 -7.50
C PHE A 157 11.72 13.33 -7.86
N HIS A 158 11.44 14.20 -6.89
CA HIS A 158 10.75 15.47 -7.11
C HIS A 158 11.54 16.41 -8.03
N LYS A 159 12.87 16.49 -7.90
CA LYS A 159 13.72 17.29 -8.81
C LYS A 159 13.86 16.69 -10.20
N LEU A 160 13.90 15.36 -10.31
CA LEU A 160 14.10 14.64 -11.56
C LEU A 160 12.83 14.61 -12.43
N LEU A 161 11.68 14.32 -11.81
CA LEU A 161 10.41 14.15 -12.50
C LEU A 161 9.54 15.41 -12.52
N GLY A 162 9.75 16.32 -11.55
CA GLY A 162 8.87 17.46 -11.31
C GLY A 162 7.44 17.04 -10.90
N GLU A 163 6.60 18.01 -10.57
CA GLU A 163 5.20 17.72 -10.17
C GLU A 163 4.39 17.06 -11.30
N LYS A 164 4.64 17.44 -12.56
CA LYS A 164 3.92 16.88 -13.71
C LYS A 164 4.31 15.42 -13.99
N GLY A 165 5.61 15.09 -13.90
CA GLY A 165 6.09 13.73 -14.11
C GLY A 165 5.65 12.79 -12.99
N LEU A 166 5.66 13.27 -11.75
CA LEU A 166 5.17 12.48 -10.61
C LEU A 166 3.68 12.14 -10.76
N LYS A 167 2.85 13.12 -11.16
CA LYS A 167 1.42 12.89 -11.47
C LYS A 167 1.20 11.93 -12.65
N ALA A 168 2.07 11.97 -13.67
CA ALA A 168 1.97 11.05 -14.79
C ALA A 168 2.27 9.60 -14.36
N ILE A 169 3.31 9.40 -13.55
CA ILE A 169 3.64 8.07 -13.02
C ILE A 169 2.54 7.57 -12.07
N GLU A 170 2.01 8.43 -11.20
CA GLU A 170 0.90 8.09 -10.32
C GLU A 170 -0.32 7.58 -11.12
N ARG A 171 -0.68 8.25 -12.23
CA ARG A 171 -1.74 7.77 -13.13
C ARG A 171 -1.42 6.42 -13.77
N LEU A 172 -0.17 6.22 -14.21
CA LEU A 172 0.26 4.93 -14.77
C LEU A 172 0.19 3.81 -13.73
N MET A 173 0.58 4.07 -12.48
CA MET A 173 0.44 3.13 -11.37
C MET A 173 -1.02 2.83 -11.07
N GLY A 174 -1.88 3.85 -11.07
CA GLY A 174 -3.33 3.67 -10.94
C GLY A 174 -3.89 2.73 -12.03
N LEU A 175 -3.48 2.89 -13.29
CA LEU A 175 -3.89 1.97 -14.36
C LEU A 175 -3.43 0.52 -14.10
N MET A 176 -2.20 0.32 -13.59
CA MET A 176 -1.72 -1.00 -13.21
C MET A 176 -2.54 -1.61 -12.06
N LEU A 177 -2.90 -0.80 -11.06
CA LEU A 177 -3.73 -1.24 -9.93
C LEU A 177 -5.17 -1.58 -10.35
N VAL A 178 -5.75 -0.89 -11.34
CA VAL A 178 -7.04 -1.28 -11.93
C VAL A 178 -6.96 -2.69 -12.51
N MET A 179 -5.88 -3.02 -13.23
CA MET A 179 -5.70 -4.35 -13.80
C MET A 179 -5.57 -5.41 -12.69
N ILE A 180 -4.76 -5.15 -11.67
CA ILE A 180 -4.54 -6.07 -10.54
C ILE A 180 -5.82 -6.28 -9.72
N SER A 181 -6.54 -5.20 -9.40
CA SER A 181 -7.80 -5.26 -8.65
C SER A 181 -8.87 -6.05 -9.39
N THR A 182 -9.00 -5.84 -10.70
CA THR A 182 -9.92 -6.60 -11.55
C THR A 182 -9.54 -8.08 -11.56
N GLN A 183 -8.26 -8.41 -11.67
CA GLN A 183 -7.78 -9.80 -11.57
C GLN A 183 -8.13 -10.42 -10.21
N MET A 184 -7.88 -9.73 -9.10
CA MET A 184 -8.22 -10.21 -7.76
C MET A 184 -9.72 -10.45 -7.57
N PHE A 185 -10.55 -9.58 -8.14
CA PHE A 185 -11.99 -9.72 -8.13
C PHE A 185 -12.43 -10.97 -8.93
N LEU A 186 -11.93 -11.12 -10.16
CA LEU A 186 -12.23 -12.26 -11.01
C LEU A 186 -11.76 -13.59 -10.40
N ASP A 187 -10.56 -13.61 -9.81
CA ASP A 187 -10.02 -14.78 -9.12
C ASP A 187 -10.90 -15.17 -7.93
N GLY A 188 -11.39 -14.18 -7.16
CA GLY A 188 -12.29 -14.41 -6.03
C GLY A 188 -13.67 -14.93 -6.46
N VAL A 189 -14.23 -14.37 -7.53
CA VAL A 189 -15.49 -14.84 -8.12
C VAL A 189 -15.35 -16.26 -8.68
N LYS A 190 -14.24 -16.55 -9.36
CA LYS A 190 -13.96 -17.89 -9.88
C LYS A 190 -13.88 -18.91 -8.75
N LEU A 191 -13.10 -18.62 -7.72
CA LEU A 191 -12.98 -19.51 -6.54
C LEU A 191 -14.34 -19.76 -5.87
N TYR A 192 -15.21 -18.75 -5.82
CA TYR A 192 -16.55 -18.87 -5.25
C TYR A 192 -17.49 -19.74 -6.10
N LEU A 193 -17.35 -19.70 -7.44
CA LEU A 193 -18.21 -20.44 -8.38
C LEU A 193 -17.72 -21.86 -8.69
N GLY A 194 -16.44 -22.16 -8.48
CA GLY A 194 -15.80 -23.45 -8.77
C GLY A 194 -14.96 -23.43 -10.05
#